data_AF-A0A842V989-F1
#
_entry.id   AF-A0A842V989-F1
#
_cell.length_a   1.000
_cell.length_b   1.000
_cell.length_c   1.000
_cell.angle_alpha   90.00
_cell.angle_beta   90.00
_cell.angle_gamma   90.00
#
_symmetry.space_group_name_H-M   'P 1'
#
loop_
_entity.id
_entity.type
_entity.pdbx_description
1 polymer ?
#
loop_
_entity_poly.entity_id
_entity_poly.type
_entity_poly.pdbx_seq_one_letter_code
_entity_poly.pdbx_strand_id
1 'polypeptide(L)'
;MFSENVYMVRGGIGVGPFNTDFNVKLIFAIATACMVIYDWKKNNRLDYFWVSIFGTLIWTVAETFLQLRGYREFQKNYIFGLPLPGFIAIPLQGLVEGGFIAVTCLFITDWIRQKQTRHLAIIIYGILMGVMFIGSFVNGIQTPNYGGNVPSRRNMTAITPLIFLGILTYANLAFFVIHPRPQWEGRKIGTYLRIKPTRGDRIRGYYMFVLMLIFGTVWTVGEYLAGTRWIEVGSEGSTRHAPILIEILAFAFDIIIEITVAYIPFYTLPLGLKLIKSEFKNY
;
A
#
# COMPACT_ATOMS: atom_id res chain seq x y z
N MET A 1 -28.89 -10.88 2.15
CA MET A 1 -28.05 -10.24 1.11
C MET A 1 -26.54 -10.42 1.35
N PHE A 2 -26.08 -10.75 2.57
CA PHE A 2 -24.66 -11.08 2.87
C PHE A 2 -24.32 -12.58 2.81
N SER A 3 -25.10 -13.41 2.10
CA SER A 3 -24.87 -14.87 2.06
C SER A 3 -23.91 -15.32 0.97
N GLU A 4 -23.57 -14.45 0.02
CA GLU A 4 -22.64 -14.77 -1.07
C GLU A 4 -21.25 -14.20 -0.77
N ASN A 5 -20.21 -14.97 -1.09
CA ASN A 5 -18.83 -14.48 -0.98
C ASN A 5 -18.58 -13.41 -2.04
N VAL A 6 -17.78 -12.41 -1.67
CA VAL A 6 -17.34 -11.34 -2.58
C VAL A 6 -15.88 -11.58 -2.93
N TYR A 7 -15.60 -11.67 -4.22
CA TYR A 7 -14.26 -11.91 -4.74
C TYR A 7 -13.75 -10.70 -5.49
N MET A 8 -12.52 -10.31 -5.19
CA MET A 8 -11.76 -9.41 -6.04
C MET A 8 -10.95 -10.24 -7.03
N VAL A 9 -11.13 -9.96 -8.31
CA VAL A 9 -10.44 -10.67 -9.38
C VAL A 9 -9.46 -9.75 -10.08
N ARG A 10 -8.29 -10.30 -10.41
CA ARG A 10 -7.28 -9.67 -11.26
C ARG A 10 -7.07 -10.57 -12.48
N GLY A 11 -7.58 -10.14 -13.63
CA GLY A 11 -7.71 -10.97 -14.84
C GLY A 11 -6.63 -10.85 -15.89
N GLY A 12 -5.66 -9.95 -15.75
CA GLY A 12 -4.68 -9.69 -16.79
C GLY A 12 -3.53 -10.71 -16.86
N ILE A 13 -3.23 -11.21 -18.06
CA ILE A 13 -1.87 -11.70 -18.43
C ILE A 13 -0.83 -10.56 -18.39
N GLY A 14 -1.31 -9.31 -18.28
CA GLY A 14 -0.55 -8.10 -18.01
C GLY A 14 -1.25 -7.26 -16.97
N VAL A 15 -1.42 -7.77 -15.74
CA VAL A 15 -1.57 -6.87 -14.59
C VAL A 15 -0.38 -5.92 -14.68
N GLY A 16 -0.61 -4.60 -14.79
CA GLY A 16 0.34 -3.64 -15.37
C GLY A 16 1.78 -3.76 -14.84
N PRO A 17 2.78 -3.11 -15.47
CA PRO A 17 4.21 -3.34 -15.22
C PRO A 17 4.63 -3.39 -13.74
N PHE A 18 3.88 -2.73 -12.85
CA PHE A 18 3.98 -2.80 -11.40
C PHE A 18 3.86 -4.22 -10.80
N ASN A 19 2.98 -5.08 -11.34
CA ASN A 19 2.66 -6.39 -10.75
C ASN A 19 3.45 -7.55 -11.38
N THR A 20 3.80 -7.45 -12.66
CA THR A 20 4.29 -8.61 -13.45
C THR A 20 5.73 -8.48 -13.92
N ASP A 21 6.27 -7.26 -14.04
CA ASP A 21 7.63 -7.04 -14.56
C ASP A 21 8.63 -6.79 -13.43
N PHE A 22 9.47 -7.78 -13.16
CA PHE A 22 10.50 -7.69 -12.15
C PHE A 22 11.62 -6.70 -12.50
N ASN A 23 11.79 -6.32 -13.78
CA ASN A 23 12.70 -5.25 -14.17
C ASN A 23 12.17 -3.89 -13.69
N VAL A 24 10.87 -3.64 -13.83
CA VAL A 24 10.22 -2.43 -13.32
C VAL A 24 10.25 -2.41 -11.80
N LYS A 25 10.02 -3.56 -11.15
CA LYS A 25 10.19 -3.69 -9.68
C LYS A 25 11.61 -3.34 -9.23
N LEU A 26 12.63 -3.78 -9.96
CA LEU A 26 14.02 -3.42 -9.67
C LEU A 26 14.26 -1.91 -9.80
N ILE A 27 13.71 -1.27 -10.82
CA ILE A 27 13.80 0.20 -10.99
C ILE A 27 13.17 0.92 -9.78
N PHE A 28 12.00 0.49 -9.31
CA PHE A 28 11.37 1.08 -8.11
C PHE A 28 12.14 0.78 -6.82
N ALA A 29 12.77 -0.38 -6.70
CA ALA A 29 13.66 -0.68 -5.59
C ALA A 29 14.87 0.28 -5.58
N ILE A 30 15.49 0.53 -6.73
CA ILE A 30 16.58 1.49 -6.88
C ILE A 30 16.09 2.92 -6.56
N ALA A 31 14.93 3.33 -7.07
CA ALA A 31 14.34 4.63 -6.77
C ALA A 31 14.08 4.81 -5.26
N THR A 32 13.61 3.76 -4.59
CA THR A 32 13.45 3.75 -3.12
C THR A 32 14.77 3.97 -2.41
N ALA A 33 15.82 3.23 -2.80
CA ALA A 33 17.16 3.39 -2.24
C ALA A 33 17.70 4.81 -2.46
N CYS A 34 17.51 5.39 -3.65
CA CYS A 34 17.89 6.78 -3.94
C CYS A 34 17.17 7.78 -3.03
N MET A 35 15.85 7.64 -2.82
CA MET A 35 15.09 8.52 -1.92
C MET A 35 15.57 8.42 -0.47
N VAL A 36 15.85 7.20 0.00
CA VAL A 36 16.38 6.95 1.35
C VAL A 36 17.78 7.56 1.52
N ILE A 37 18.69 7.32 0.57
CA ILE A 37 20.05 7.87 0.61
C ILE A 37 20.03 9.40 0.53
N TYR A 38 19.17 9.96 -0.32
CA TYR A 38 19.01 11.41 -0.45
C TYR A 38 18.56 12.05 0.87
N ASP A 39 17.53 11.49 1.51
CA ASP A 39 17.01 12.02 2.78
C ASP A 39 18.03 11.88 3.91
N TRP A 40 18.74 10.75 3.97
CA TRP A 40 19.80 10.54 4.94
C TRP A 40 20.92 11.57 4.79
N LYS A 41 21.41 11.81 3.56
CA LYS A 41 22.47 12.80 3.30
C LYS A 41 22.01 14.23 3.55
N LYS A 42 20.77 14.58 3.20
CA LYS A 42 20.27 15.97 3.29
C LYS A 42 19.82 16.33 4.70
N ASN A 43 19.12 15.43 5.39
CA ASN A 43 18.42 15.71 6.64
C ASN A 43 19.01 14.97 7.85
N ASN A 44 20.03 14.11 7.66
CA ASN A 44 20.67 13.30 8.70
C ASN A 44 19.68 12.49 9.56
N ARG A 45 18.67 11.91 8.90
CA ARG A 45 17.64 11.07 9.51
C ARG A 45 17.45 9.78 8.72
N LEU A 46 16.87 8.78 9.35
CA LEU A 46 16.65 7.45 8.77
C LEU A 46 15.16 7.10 8.68
N ASP A 47 14.30 8.11 8.65
CA ASP A 47 12.84 7.93 8.64
C ASP A 47 12.38 7.03 7.48
N TYR A 48 12.81 7.38 6.26
CA TYR A 48 12.43 6.65 5.05
C TYR A 48 13.04 5.25 5.00
N PHE A 49 14.23 5.07 5.59
CA PHE A 49 14.85 3.76 5.72
C PHE A 49 13.95 2.83 6.55
N TRP A 50 13.52 3.29 7.73
CA TRP A 50 12.66 2.48 8.59
C TRP A 50 11.28 2.21 7.99
N VAL A 51 10.66 3.21 7.36
CA VAL A 51 9.38 3.01 6.65
C VAL A 51 9.52 1.99 5.52
N SER A 52 10.62 2.04 4.75
CA SER A 52 10.90 1.06 3.71
C SER A 52 11.03 -0.35 4.28
N ILE A 53 11.81 -0.54 5.35
CA ILE A 53 12.03 -1.85 5.98
C ILE A 53 10.72 -2.42 6.53
N PHE A 54 9.95 -1.64 7.30
CA PHE A 54 8.69 -2.12 7.88
C PHE A 54 7.65 -2.42 6.80
N GLY A 55 7.50 -1.55 5.80
CA GLY A 55 6.61 -1.80 4.67
C GLY A 55 6.99 -3.05 3.89
N THR A 56 8.29 -3.23 3.63
CA THR A 56 8.83 -4.42 2.95
C THR A 56 8.51 -5.69 3.74
N LEU A 57 8.80 -5.72 5.03
CA LEU A 57 8.60 -6.91 5.87
C LEU A 57 7.13 -7.29 5.98
N ILE A 58 6.26 -6.33 6.28
CA ILE A 58 4.82 -6.59 6.44
C ILE A 58 4.24 -7.10 5.12
N TRP A 59 4.58 -6.46 4.00
CA TRP A 59 4.07 -6.89 2.70
C TRP A 59 4.65 -8.23 2.24
N THR A 60 5.93 -8.51 2.53
CA THR A 60 6.55 -9.82 2.25
C THR A 60 5.81 -10.93 2.98
N VAL A 61 5.43 -10.72 4.25
CA VAL A 61 4.65 -11.70 5.02
C VAL A 61 3.25 -11.89 4.43
N ALA A 62 2.57 -10.80 4.09
CA ALA A 62 1.25 -10.86 3.46
C ALA A 62 1.31 -11.63 2.12
N GLU A 63 2.29 -11.32 1.28
CA GLU A 63 2.48 -11.95 -0.03
C GLU A 63 2.86 -13.44 0.10
N THR A 64 3.74 -13.78 1.05
CA THR A 64 4.06 -15.18 1.36
C THR A 64 2.80 -15.96 1.76
N PHE A 65 1.93 -15.36 2.57
CA PHE A 65 0.68 -16.00 2.98
C PHE A 65 -0.29 -16.20 1.80
N LEU A 66 -0.41 -15.22 0.90
CA LEU A 66 -1.25 -15.34 -0.31
C LEU A 66 -0.76 -16.47 -1.23
N GLN A 67 0.56 -16.64 -1.36
CA GLN A 67 1.15 -17.68 -2.20
C GLN A 67 1.01 -19.07 -1.60
N LEU A 68 1.27 -19.23 -0.30
CA LEU A 68 1.11 -20.51 0.40
C LEU A 68 -0.35 -21.02 0.38
N ARG A 69 -1.31 -20.11 0.21
CA ARG A 69 -2.75 -20.43 0.11
C ARG A 69 -3.25 -20.60 -1.32
N GLY A 70 -2.40 -20.38 -2.33
CA GLY A 70 -2.80 -20.49 -3.74
C GLY A 70 -3.76 -19.39 -4.22
N TYR A 71 -3.93 -18.30 -3.47
CA TYR A 71 -4.80 -17.18 -3.87
C TYR A 71 -4.18 -16.30 -4.97
N ARG A 72 -2.88 -16.46 -5.20
CA ARG A 72 -2.11 -15.70 -6.19
C ARG A 72 -1.04 -16.59 -6.79
N GLU A 73 -1.06 -16.73 -8.11
CA GLU A 73 0.03 -17.35 -8.84
C GLU A 73 1.10 -16.32 -9.18
N PHE A 74 2.38 -16.70 -9.03
CA PHE A 74 3.48 -15.84 -9.43
C PHE A 74 3.59 -15.81 -10.95
N GLN A 75 3.32 -14.66 -11.56
CA GLN A 75 3.62 -14.47 -12.98
C GLN A 75 5.10 -14.11 -13.15
N LYS A 76 5.79 -14.86 -14.02
CA LYS A 76 7.13 -14.60 -14.59
C LYS A 76 8.12 -13.93 -13.62
N ASN A 77 8.83 -14.74 -12.83
CA ASN A 77 9.93 -14.27 -11.98
C ASN A 77 11.22 -14.13 -12.80
N TYR A 78 11.33 -13.11 -13.66
CA TYR A 78 12.56 -12.89 -14.44
C TYR A 78 13.09 -11.46 -14.30
N ILE A 79 14.39 -11.34 -14.05
CA ILE A 79 15.12 -10.06 -14.14
C ILE A 79 16.11 -10.18 -15.30
N PHE A 80 15.97 -9.33 -16.31
CA PHE A 80 16.79 -9.34 -17.54
C PHE A 80 16.91 -10.74 -18.19
N GLY A 81 15.83 -11.54 -18.14
CA GLY A 81 15.78 -12.90 -18.68
C GLY A 81 16.33 -13.99 -17.75
N LEU A 82 16.86 -13.64 -16.56
CA LEU A 82 17.32 -14.60 -15.57
C LEU A 82 16.18 -14.98 -14.60
N PRO A 83 15.93 -16.28 -14.37
CA PRO A 83 14.91 -16.72 -13.43
C PRO A 83 15.29 -16.29 -12.01
N LEU A 84 14.35 -15.65 -11.32
CA LEU A 84 14.50 -15.14 -9.98
C LEU A 84 13.88 -16.13 -8.99
N PRO A 85 14.63 -16.64 -8.01
CA PRO A 85 14.09 -17.57 -7.04
C PRO A 85 13.08 -16.88 -6.11
N GLY A 86 12.07 -17.63 -5.66
CA GLY A 86 10.95 -17.09 -4.86
C GLY A 86 11.40 -16.33 -3.60
N PHE A 87 12.46 -16.78 -2.94
CA PHE A 87 12.98 -16.12 -1.74
C PHE A 87 13.58 -14.71 -2.00
N ILE A 88 13.85 -14.35 -3.26
CA ILE A 88 14.23 -12.99 -3.68
C ILE A 88 13.02 -12.27 -4.29
N ALA A 89 12.22 -12.98 -5.07
CA ALA A 89 11.05 -12.43 -5.74
C ALA A 89 10.00 -11.87 -4.75
N ILE A 90 9.70 -12.62 -3.68
CA ILE A 90 8.70 -12.20 -2.68
C ILE A 90 9.16 -10.95 -1.92
N PRO A 91 10.38 -10.87 -1.35
CA PRO A 91 10.83 -9.64 -0.68
C PRO A 91 10.97 -8.45 -1.62
N LEU A 92 11.38 -8.66 -2.88
CA LEU A 92 11.44 -7.58 -3.86
C LEU A 92 10.04 -7.04 -4.18
N GLN A 93 9.03 -7.90 -4.27
CA GLN A 93 7.64 -7.47 -4.37
C GLN A 93 7.18 -6.74 -3.09
N GLY A 94 7.55 -7.24 -1.91
CA GLY A 94 7.37 -6.54 -0.63
C GLY A 94 7.94 -5.13 -0.64
N LEU A 95 9.14 -4.96 -1.16
CA LEU A 95 9.82 -3.68 -1.25
C LEU A 95 9.09 -2.72 -2.19
N VAL A 96 8.56 -3.19 -3.31
CA VAL A 96 7.92 -2.32 -4.31
C VAL A 96 6.47 -2.01 -3.95
N GLU A 97 5.68 -3.02 -3.59
CA GLU A 97 4.28 -2.84 -3.24
C GLU A 97 4.11 -2.30 -1.81
N GLY A 98 5.03 -2.52 -0.89
CA GLY A 98 4.97 -1.99 0.47
C GLY A 98 5.90 -0.80 0.70
N GLY A 99 7.20 -1.02 0.55
CA GLY A 99 8.26 -0.05 0.88
C GLY A 99 8.24 1.21 0.00
N PHE A 100 8.31 1.04 -1.32
CA PHE A 100 8.40 2.13 -2.30
C PHE A 100 7.18 3.05 -2.23
N ILE A 101 5.97 2.49 -2.21
CA ILE A 101 4.72 3.26 -2.16
C ILE A 101 4.67 4.12 -0.90
N ALA A 102 4.97 3.52 0.26
CA ALA A 102 4.97 4.24 1.53
C ALA A 102 6.06 5.31 1.62
N VAL A 103 7.28 5.00 1.18
CA VAL A 103 8.38 5.98 1.13
C VAL A 103 8.03 7.12 0.18
N THR A 104 7.46 6.84 -1.00
CA THR A 104 7.06 7.87 -1.96
C THR A 104 6.00 8.80 -1.36
N CYS A 105 4.95 8.24 -0.75
CA CYS A 105 3.90 9.03 -0.11
C CYS A 105 4.44 9.89 1.04
N LEU A 106 5.35 9.34 1.86
CA LEU A 106 5.98 10.06 2.95
C LEU A 106 6.96 11.15 2.46
N PHE A 107 7.69 10.87 1.39
CA PHE A 107 8.59 11.82 0.74
C PHE A 107 7.83 13.03 0.20
N ILE A 108 6.76 12.77 -0.55
CA ILE A 108 5.88 13.81 -1.10
C ILE A 108 5.18 14.57 0.02
N THR A 109 4.77 13.89 1.09
CA THR A 109 4.23 14.55 2.30
C THR A 109 5.19 15.61 2.84
N ASP A 110 6.45 15.26 3.04
CA ASP A 110 7.44 16.17 3.62
C ASP A 110 7.74 17.36 2.70
N TRP A 111 7.61 17.19 1.38
CA TRP A 111 7.74 18.29 0.42
C TRP A 111 6.48 19.16 0.35
N ILE A 112 5.27 18.59 0.35
CA ILE A 112 4.01 19.35 0.36
C ILE A 112 3.92 20.27 1.59
N ARG A 113 4.45 19.81 2.73
CA ARG A 113 4.48 20.59 3.98
C ARG A 113 5.43 21.79 3.93
N GLN A 114 6.44 21.78 3.06
CA GLN A 114 7.39 22.88 2.89
C GLN A 114 6.90 23.87 1.82
N LYS A 115 6.77 25.16 2.17
CA LYS A 115 6.23 26.19 1.24
C LYS A 115 6.99 26.25 -0.10
N GLN A 116 8.31 26.10 -0.07
CA GLN A 116 9.16 26.22 -1.26
C GLN A 116 9.01 25.05 -2.24
N THR A 117 8.83 23.82 -1.75
CA THR A 117 8.76 22.61 -2.57
C THR A 117 7.34 22.11 -2.83
N ARG A 118 6.32 22.72 -2.19
CA ARG A 118 4.92 22.29 -2.28
C ARG A 118 4.39 22.15 -3.70
N HIS A 119 4.53 23.19 -4.53
CA HIS A 119 4.01 23.16 -5.90
C HIS A 119 4.68 22.07 -6.73
N LEU A 120 6.01 21.96 -6.61
CA LEU A 120 6.78 20.92 -7.28
C LEU A 120 6.35 19.52 -6.85
N ALA A 121 6.10 19.30 -5.55
CA ALA A 121 5.64 18.02 -5.02
C ALA A 121 4.28 17.61 -5.60
N ILE A 122 3.33 18.55 -5.68
CA ILE A 122 2.01 18.31 -6.27
C ILE A 122 2.13 17.96 -7.75
N ILE A 123 2.97 18.68 -8.50
CA ILE A 123 3.19 18.42 -9.94
C ILE A 123 3.84 17.05 -10.14
N ILE A 124 4.94 16.75 -9.43
CA ILE A 124 5.65 15.47 -9.53
C ILE A 124 4.70 14.32 -9.19
N TYR A 125 3.93 14.46 -8.10
CA TYR A 125 3.00 13.43 -7.69
C TYR A 125 1.86 13.26 -8.70
N GLY A 126 1.32 14.37 -9.25
CA GLY A 126 0.31 14.33 -10.31
C GLY A 126 0.81 13.64 -11.57
N ILE A 127 2.05 13.91 -12.00
CA ILE A 127 2.69 13.22 -13.12
C ILE A 127 2.84 11.73 -12.83
N LEU A 128 3.33 11.37 -11.63
CA LEU A 128 3.44 9.97 -11.21
C LEU A 128 2.08 9.26 -11.27
N MET A 129 1.01 9.89 -10.78
CA MET A 129 -0.34 9.34 -10.82
C MET A 129 -0.83 9.19 -12.26
N GLY A 130 -0.58 10.18 -13.14
CA GLY A 130 -0.92 10.11 -14.55
C GLY A 130 -0.19 8.96 -15.28
N VAL A 131 1.12 8.80 -15.04
CA VAL A 131 1.91 7.70 -15.61
C VAL A 131 1.39 6.35 -15.12
N MET A 132 1.07 6.23 -13.83
CA MET A 132 0.50 5.00 -13.27
C MET A 132 -0.87 4.68 -13.85
N PHE A 133 -1.74 5.68 -14.00
CA PHE A 133 -3.06 5.52 -14.61
C PHE A 133 -2.93 5.03 -16.05
N ILE A 134 -2.16 5.75 -16.88
CA ILE A 134 -1.96 5.41 -18.30
C ILE A 134 -1.31 4.02 -18.41
N GLY A 135 -0.28 3.75 -17.61
CA GLY A 135 0.40 2.45 -17.60
C GLY A 135 -0.54 1.30 -17.21
N SER A 136 -1.43 1.50 -16.24
CA SER A 136 -2.41 0.48 -15.83
C SER A 136 -3.51 0.32 -16.87
N PHE A 137 -3.95 1.43 -17.48
CA PHE A 137 -5.01 1.45 -18.47
C PHE A 137 -4.56 0.81 -19.81
N VAL A 138 -3.48 1.32 -20.40
CA VAL A 138 -3.00 0.91 -21.73
C VAL A 138 -2.54 -0.55 -21.75
N ASN A 139 -1.79 -0.98 -20.74
CA ASN A 139 -1.30 -2.37 -20.67
C ASN A 139 -2.38 -3.36 -20.25
N GLY A 140 -3.54 -2.87 -19.80
CA GLY A 140 -4.59 -3.69 -19.21
C GLY A 140 -5.80 -3.94 -20.09
N ILE A 141 -5.96 -3.28 -21.26
CA ILE A 141 -7.20 -3.36 -22.06
C ILE A 141 -7.51 -4.81 -22.43
N GLN A 142 -8.48 -5.41 -21.72
CA GLN A 142 -8.90 -6.80 -21.88
C GLN A 142 -10.39 -6.92 -21.55
N THR A 143 -11.04 -7.97 -22.08
CA THR A 143 -12.42 -8.28 -21.70
C THR A 143 -12.42 -9.12 -20.41
N PRO A 144 -13.14 -8.73 -19.36
CA PRO A 144 -13.21 -9.51 -18.12
C PRO A 144 -13.71 -10.94 -18.35
N ASN A 145 -13.02 -11.91 -17.74
CA ASN A 145 -13.33 -13.34 -17.85
C ASN A 145 -14.09 -13.85 -16.61
N TYR A 146 -15.36 -13.46 -16.49
CA TYR A 146 -16.18 -13.78 -15.32
C TYR A 146 -16.35 -15.28 -15.13
N GLY A 147 -16.03 -15.78 -13.93
CA GLY A 147 -16.14 -17.21 -13.60
C GLY A 147 -15.11 -18.12 -14.30
N GLY A 148 -14.26 -17.56 -15.17
CA GLY A 148 -13.20 -18.29 -15.85
C GLY A 148 -11.93 -18.47 -15.02
N ASN A 149 -10.92 -19.06 -15.64
CA ASN A 149 -9.58 -19.14 -15.05
C ASN A 149 -8.90 -17.76 -15.11
N VAL A 150 -8.40 -17.31 -13.97
CA VAL A 150 -7.82 -15.98 -13.78
C VAL A 150 -6.58 -16.07 -12.89
N PRO A 151 -5.57 -15.21 -13.10
CA PRO A 151 -4.32 -15.26 -12.33
C PRO A 151 -4.46 -15.07 -10.82
N SER A 152 -5.46 -14.30 -10.38
CA SER A 152 -5.74 -14.11 -8.97
C SER A 152 -7.23 -13.87 -8.73
N ARG A 153 -7.79 -14.66 -7.82
CA ARG A 153 -9.16 -14.52 -7.31
C ARG A 153 -9.07 -14.60 -5.79
N ARG A 154 -9.37 -13.49 -5.12
CA ARG A 154 -9.24 -13.39 -3.66
C ARG A 154 -10.60 -13.12 -3.03
N ASN A 155 -10.99 -13.97 -2.07
CA ASN A 155 -12.18 -13.74 -1.27
C ASN A 155 -11.96 -12.58 -0.29
N MET A 156 -12.71 -11.49 -0.48
CA MET A 156 -12.64 -10.28 0.36
C MET A 156 -13.33 -10.46 1.71
N THR A 157 -14.26 -11.41 1.82
CA THR A 157 -14.99 -11.72 3.05
C THR A 157 -14.34 -12.83 3.86
N ALA A 158 -13.14 -13.28 3.47
CA ALA A 158 -12.40 -14.28 4.22
C ALA A 158 -12.00 -13.76 5.61
N ILE A 159 -12.30 -14.54 6.65
CA ILE A 159 -12.08 -14.15 8.05
C ILE A 159 -10.60 -13.84 8.32
N THR A 160 -9.67 -14.62 7.78
CA THR A 160 -8.24 -14.46 8.07
C THR A 160 -7.67 -13.11 7.58
N PRO A 161 -7.83 -12.70 6.31
CA PRO A 161 -7.49 -11.35 5.87
C PRO A 161 -8.19 -10.26 6.68
N LEU A 162 -9.46 -10.44 7.02
CA LEU A 162 -10.22 -9.44 7.80
C LEU A 162 -9.67 -9.27 9.23
N ILE A 163 -9.26 -10.35 9.89
CA ILE A 163 -8.59 -10.28 11.21
C ILE A 163 -7.27 -9.53 11.07
N PHE A 164 -6.46 -9.86 10.06
CA PHE A 164 -5.17 -9.20 9.82
C PHE A 164 -5.35 -7.70 9.57
N LEU A 165 -6.27 -7.31 8.67
CA LEU A 165 -6.62 -5.92 8.40
C LEU A 165 -7.22 -5.24 9.63
N GLY A 166 -8.02 -5.95 10.43
CA GLY A 166 -8.55 -5.47 11.70
C GLY A 166 -7.46 -5.12 12.71
N ILE A 167 -6.42 -5.96 12.83
CA ILE A 167 -5.25 -5.70 13.68
C ILE A 167 -4.49 -4.45 13.20
N LEU A 168 -4.23 -4.34 11.89
CA LEU A 168 -3.55 -3.16 11.32
C LEU A 168 -4.38 -1.88 11.50
N THR A 169 -5.69 -1.97 11.27
CA THR A 169 -6.63 -0.85 11.47
C THR A 169 -6.67 -0.42 12.94
N TYR A 170 -6.74 -1.37 13.86
CA TYR A 170 -6.71 -1.09 15.29
C TYR A 170 -5.40 -0.41 15.71
N ALA A 171 -4.25 -0.88 15.20
CA ALA A 171 -2.96 -0.25 15.46
C ALA A 171 -2.96 1.24 15.00
N ASN A 172 -3.57 1.54 13.86
CA ASN A 172 -3.73 2.92 13.38
C ASN A 172 -4.66 3.75 14.26
N LEU A 173 -5.83 3.22 14.63
CA LEU A 173 -6.78 3.93 15.49
C LEU A 173 -6.18 4.21 16.87
N ALA A 174 -5.44 3.26 17.43
CA ALA A 174 -4.70 3.45 18.67
C ALA A 174 -3.69 4.62 18.55
N PHE A 175 -3.02 4.71 17.40
CA PHE A 175 -2.05 5.76 17.12
C PHE A 175 -2.68 7.14 16.91
N PHE A 176 -3.74 7.28 16.10
CA PHE A 176 -4.34 8.59 15.79
C PHE A 176 -5.37 9.08 16.80
N VAL A 177 -6.19 8.19 17.36
CA VAL A 177 -7.43 8.54 18.05
C VAL A 177 -7.35 8.31 19.56
N ILE A 178 -6.78 7.18 20.01
CA ILE A 178 -6.79 6.79 21.44
C ILE A 178 -5.78 7.60 22.28
N HIS A 179 -4.78 8.22 21.64
CA HIS A 179 -3.82 9.10 22.31
C HIS A 179 -3.91 10.57 21.86
N PRO A 180 -5.08 11.24 21.99
CA PRO A 180 -5.28 12.56 21.39
C PRO A 180 -4.62 13.69 22.19
N ARG A 181 -4.31 13.48 23.49
CA ARG A 181 -3.78 14.54 24.36
C ARG A 181 -2.27 14.74 24.16
N PRO A 182 -1.85 15.91 23.63
CA PRO A 182 -0.47 16.32 23.65
C PRO A 182 -0.02 16.43 25.11
N GLN A 183 1.24 16.09 25.34
CA GLN A 183 1.88 16.09 26.64
C GLN A 183 1.82 17.51 27.25
N TRP A 184 0.97 17.71 28.25
CA TRP A 184 1.34 18.56 29.38
C TRP A 184 2.29 17.71 30.24
N GLU A 185 3.47 18.26 30.53
CA GLU A 185 4.51 17.63 31.33
C GLU A 185 3.94 17.15 32.69
N GLY A 186 4.28 15.91 33.10
CA GLY A 186 4.13 15.54 34.52
C GLY A 186 3.48 14.19 34.90
N ARG A 187 3.00 13.33 33.98
CA ARG A 187 2.48 12.00 34.39
C ARG A 187 3.13 10.81 33.67
N LYS A 188 3.79 9.97 34.47
CA LYS A 188 4.22 8.60 34.15
C LYS A 188 2.98 7.68 34.14
N ILE A 189 2.40 7.40 32.97
CA ILE A 189 1.31 6.40 32.83
C ILE A 189 1.59 5.53 31.60
N GLY A 190 1.56 4.19 31.80
CA GLY A 190 1.13 3.18 30.83
C GLY A 190 2.14 2.76 29.75
N THR A 191 2.70 1.55 29.88
CA THR A 191 3.93 1.06 29.23
C THR A 191 3.68 0.12 28.04
N TYR A 192 2.98 0.52 26.97
CA TYR A 192 2.85 -0.37 25.81
C TYR A 192 3.07 0.26 24.42
N LEU A 193 2.89 1.57 24.25
CA LEU A 193 3.38 2.32 23.09
C LEU A 193 4.05 3.61 23.58
N ARG A 194 5.39 3.58 23.65
CA ARG A 194 6.22 4.52 24.43
C ARG A 194 6.40 5.91 23.78
N ILE A 195 5.64 6.23 22.72
CA ILE A 195 5.59 7.56 22.10
C ILE A 195 4.13 7.97 21.88
N LYS A 196 3.77 9.14 22.41
CA LYS A 196 2.58 9.87 21.96
C LYS A 196 2.98 10.68 20.74
N PRO A 197 2.39 10.46 19.55
CA PRO A 197 2.79 11.19 18.35
C PRO A 197 2.54 12.69 18.52
N THR A 198 3.48 13.51 18.07
CA THR A 198 3.32 14.97 18.11
C THR A 198 2.23 15.40 17.13
N ARG A 199 1.85 16.68 17.17
CA ARG A 199 0.99 17.25 16.14
C ARG A 199 1.63 17.14 14.75
N GLY A 200 2.96 17.32 14.66
CA GLY A 200 3.73 17.16 13.43
C GLY A 200 3.62 15.75 12.86
N ASP A 201 3.86 14.73 13.70
CA ASP A 201 3.76 13.32 13.30
C ASP A 201 2.35 12.95 12.81
N ARG A 202 1.30 13.43 13.50
CA ARG A 202 -0.10 13.20 13.09
C ARG A 202 -0.42 13.86 11.76
N ILE A 203 0.04 15.10 11.54
CA ILE A 203 -0.13 15.79 10.26
C ILE A 203 0.61 15.02 9.15
N ARG A 204 1.84 14.57 9.41
CA ARG A 204 2.64 13.78 8.46
C ARG A 204 1.92 12.47 8.09
N GLY A 205 1.42 11.74 9.09
CA GLY A 205 0.61 10.53 8.86
C GLY A 205 -0.70 10.81 8.09
N TYR A 206 -1.37 11.92 8.35
CA TYR A 206 -2.59 12.31 7.63
C TYR A 206 -2.33 12.62 6.15
N TYR A 207 -1.26 13.38 5.83
CA TYR A 207 -0.89 13.62 4.42
C TYR A 207 -0.50 12.32 3.72
N MET A 208 0.26 11.44 4.38
CA MET A 208 0.57 10.12 3.84
C MET A 208 -0.70 9.32 3.55
N PHE A 209 -1.69 9.34 4.47
CA PHE A 209 -3.01 8.72 4.27
C PHE A 209 -3.72 9.27 3.03
N VAL A 210 -3.82 10.59 2.89
CA VAL A 210 -4.50 11.22 1.74
C VAL A 210 -3.81 10.90 0.42
N LEU A 211 -2.48 10.96 0.37
CA LEU A 211 -1.73 10.62 -0.84
C LEU A 211 -1.93 9.14 -1.19
N MET A 212 -1.86 8.24 -0.22
CA MET A 212 -2.05 6.82 -0.47
C MET A 212 -3.48 6.47 -0.91
N LEU A 213 -4.48 7.21 -0.42
CA LEU A 213 -5.86 7.12 -0.90
C LEU A 213 -5.97 7.52 -2.37
N ILE A 214 -5.31 8.62 -2.76
CA ILE A 214 -5.25 9.07 -4.17
C ILE A 214 -4.56 8.00 -5.02
N PHE A 215 -3.42 7.49 -4.57
CA PHE A 215 -2.66 6.43 -5.24
C PHE A 215 -3.52 5.18 -5.46
N GLY A 216 -4.14 4.66 -4.40
CA GLY A 216 -4.99 3.48 -4.46
C GLY A 216 -6.20 3.67 -5.37
N THR A 217 -6.80 4.87 -5.36
CA THR A 217 -7.92 5.23 -6.24
C THR A 217 -7.49 5.23 -7.70
N VAL A 218 -6.41 5.96 -8.03
CA VAL A 218 -5.93 6.09 -9.41
C VAL A 218 -5.54 4.73 -9.99
N TRP A 219 -4.82 3.90 -9.23
CA TRP A 219 -4.48 2.54 -9.65
C TRP A 219 -5.74 1.72 -9.88
N THR A 220 -6.62 1.61 -8.87
CA THR A 220 -7.80 0.73 -8.93
C THR A 220 -8.74 1.13 -10.06
N VAL A 221 -8.97 2.44 -10.26
CA VAL A 221 -9.79 2.94 -11.36
C VAL A 221 -9.14 2.63 -12.71
N GLY A 222 -7.82 2.79 -12.84
CA GLY A 222 -7.10 2.44 -14.06
C GLY A 222 -7.26 0.96 -14.42
N GLU A 223 -7.11 0.05 -13.46
CA GLU A 223 -7.29 -1.39 -13.66
C GLU A 223 -8.75 -1.78 -13.94
N TYR A 224 -9.70 -1.14 -13.26
CA TYR A 224 -11.13 -1.36 -13.47
C TYR A 224 -11.55 -0.97 -14.89
N LEU A 225 -11.19 0.24 -15.33
CA LEU A 225 -11.51 0.73 -16.68
C LEU A 225 -10.82 -0.09 -17.78
N ALA A 226 -9.66 -0.68 -17.48
CA ALA A 226 -8.97 -1.57 -18.39
C ALA A 226 -9.60 -2.97 -18.49
N GLY A 227 -10.49 -3.33 -17.56
CA GLY A 227 -11.03 -4.69 -17.46
C GLY A 227 -10.07 -5.71 -16.84
N THR A 228 -8.98 -5.26 -16.20
CA THR A 228 -8.03 -6.16 -15.50
C THR A 228 -8.41 -6.42 -14.06
N ARG A 229 -9.30 -5.62 -13.47
CA ARG A 229 -9.78 -5.80 -12.10
C ARG A 229 -11.28 -5.62 -12.02
N TRP A 230 -11.98 -6.58 -11.44
CA TRP A 230 -13.43 -6.55 -11.27
C TRP A 230 -13.85 -7.31 -10.02
N ILE A 231 -15.12 -7.18 -9.67
CA ILE A 231 -15.72 -7.84 -8.51
C ILE A 231 -16.66 -8.96 -8.97
N GLU A 232 -16.53 -10.12 -8.34
CA GLU A 232 -17.44 -11.25 -8.54
C GLU A 232 -18.16 -11.59 -7.24
N VAL A 233 -19.35 -12.15 -7.36
CA VAL A 233 -20.12 -12.71 -6.23
C VAL A 233 -20.50 -14.16 -6.52
N GLY A 234 -20.59 -14.98 -5.47
CA GLY A 234 -21.08 -16.36 -5.57
C GLY A 234 -20.24 -17.35 -4.77
N SER A 235 -20.23 -18.59 -5.23
CA SER A 235 -19.41 -19.68 -4.68
C SER A 235 -18.23 -19.97 -5.59
N GLU A 236 -17.14 -20.48 -5.03
CA GLU A 236 -15.93 -20.83 -5.78
C GLU A 236 -16.26 -21.79 -6.93
N GLY A 237 -15.83 -21.44 -8.16
CA GLY A 237 -16.15 -22.19 -9.39
C GLY A 237 -17.50 -21.86 -10.04
N SER A 238 -18.34 -21.04 -9.41
CA SER A 238 -19.62 -20.58 -9.95
C SER A 238 -19.85 -19.10 -9.62
N THR A 239 -18.85 -18.26 -9.90
CA THR A 239 -18.91 -16.82 -9.65
C THR A 239 -19.51 -16.09 -10.84
N ARG A 240 -20.16 -14.96 -10.57
CA ARG A 240 -20.73 -14.06 -11.57
C ARG A 240 -20.33 -12.62 -11.29
N HIS A 241 -20.48 -11.74 -12.26
CA HIS A 241 -20.24 -10.31 -12.07
C HIS A 241 -21.09 -9.74 -10.93
N ALA A 242 -20.49 -8.92 -10.09
CA ALA A 242 -21.17 -8.30 -8.96
C ALA A 242 -22.16 -7.22 -9.43
N PRO A 243 -23.30 -7.03 -8.72
CA PRO A 243 -24.11 -5.83 -8.87
C PRO A 243 -23.30 -4.56 -8.58
N ILE A 244 -23.59 -3.47 -9.30
CA ILE A 244 -22.83 -2.21 -9.25
C ILE A 244 -22.61 -1.67 -7.83
N LEU A 245 -23.60 -1.78 -6.94
CA LEU A 245 -23.47 -1.32 -5.56
C LEU A 245 -22.44 -2.14 -4.77
N ILE A 246 -22.43 -3.47 -4.96
CA ILE A 246 -21.46 -4.36 -4.31
C ILE A 246 -20.07 -4.08 -4.87
N GLU A 247 -19.96 -3.85 -6.17
CA GLU A 247 -18.70 -3.50 -6.83
C GLU A 247 -18.10 -2.20 -6.28
N ILE A 248 -18.90 -1.11 -6.20
CA ILE A 248 -18.46 0.17 -5.63
C ILE A 248 -18.02 0.00 -4.17
N LEU A 249 -18.79 -0.73 -3.36
CA LEU A 249 -18.46 -0.96 -1.95
C LEU A 249 -17.19 -1.79 -1.79
N ALA A 250 -17.00 -2.82 -2.61
CA ALA A 250 -15.81 -3.65 -2.59
C ALA A 250 -14.56 -2.86 -3.00
N PHE A 251 -14.64 -2.03 -4.06
CA PHE A 251 -13.52 -1.16 -4.42
C PHE A 251 -13.24 -0.09 -3.36
N ALA A 252 -14.28 0.51 -2.76
CA ALA A 252 -14.09 1.45 -1.67
C ALA A 252 -13.42 0.78 -0.46
N PHE A 253 -13.81 -0.45 -0.12
CA PHE A 253 -13.16 -1.22 0.93
C PHE A 253 -11.69 -1.50 0.61
N ASP A 254 -11.37 -1.95 -0.61
CA ASP A 254 -10.00 -2.20 -1.04
C ASP A 254 -9.14 -0.94 -0.95
N ILE A 255 -9.61 0.16 -1.52
CA ILE A 255 -8.88 1.43 -1.54
C ILE A 255 -8.68 1.99 -0.12
N ILE A 256 -9.75 2.06 0.68
CA ILE A 256 -9.69 2.71 2.00
C ILE A 256 -9.03 1.78 3.03
N ILE A 257 -9.45 0.53 3.12
CA ILE A 257 -9.01 -0.38 4.18
C ILE A 257 -7.73 -1.10 3.79
N GLU A 258 -7.70 -1.78 2.65
CA GLU A 258 -6.58 -2.64 2.28
C GLU A 258 -5.36 -1.89 1.76
N ILE A 259 -5.56 -0.78 1.04
CA ILE A 259 -4.47 0.03 0.50
C ILE A 259 -4.14 1.15 1.48
N THR A 260 -5.11 1.96 1.87
CA THR A 260 -4.80 3.18 2.64
C THR A 260 -4.55 2.87 4.11
N VAL A 261 -5.49 2.23 4.81
CA VAL A 261 -5.34 1.98 6.25
C VAL A 261 -4.23 0.96 6.51
N ALA A 262 -4.16 -0.15 5.77
CA ALA A 262 -3.19 -1.21 6.04
C ALA A 262 -1.71 -0.78 5.91
N TYR A 263 -1.43 0.32 5.21
CA TYR A 263 -0.07 0.82 4.96
C TYR A 263 0.40 1.88 5.96
N ILE A 264 -0.51 2.57 6.66
CA ILE A 264 -0.11 3.55 7.69
C ILE A 264 0.77 2.94 8.81
N PRO A 265 0.59 1.65 9.22
CA PRO A 265 1.50 0.96 10.13
C PRO A 265 2.97 1.00 9.70
N PHE A 266 3.26 1.16 8.40
CA PHE A 266 4.64 1.22 7.91
C PHE A 266 5.36 2.47 8.41
N TYR A 267 4.62 3.54 8.73
CA TYR A 267 5.13 4.73 9.38
C TYR A 267 4.93 4.71 10.90
N THR A 268 3.75 4.28 11.37
CA THR A 268 3.40 4.41 12.80
C THR A 268 4.10 3.38 13.68
N LEU A 269 4.43 2.18 13.18
CA LEU A 269 5.21 1.19 13.92
C LEU A 269 6.66 1.62 14.17
N PRO A 270 7.48 1.99 13.16
CA PRO A 270 8.84 2.45 13.43
C PRO A 270 8.87 3.75 14.25
N LEU A 271 7.84 4.60 14.11
CA LEU A 271 7.66 5.74 15.01
C LEU A 271 7.40 5.26 16.44
N GLY A 272 6.42 4.38 16.69
CA GLY A 272 6.13 3.83 18.03
C GLY A 272 7.32 3.13 18.68
N LEU A 273 8.19 2.51 17.88
CA LEU A 273 9.42 1.84 18.30
C LEU A 273 10.62 2.79 18.50
N LYS A 274 10.45 4.12 18.36
CA LYS A 274 11.52 5.14 18.49
C LYS A 274 12.63 5.02 17.44
N LEU A 275 12.36 4.36 16.33
CA LEU A 275 13.29 4.28 15.19
C LEU A 275 13.24 5.57 14.35
N ILE A 276 12.08 6.23 14.35
CA ILE A 276 11.86 7.56 13.78
C ILE A 276 11.86 8.60 14.91
N LYS A 277 12.62 9.69 14.74
CA LYS A 277 12.60 10.80 15.69
C LYS A 277 11.31 11.60 15.48
N SER A 278 10.52 11.72 16.54
CA SER A 278 9.30 12.54 16.52
C SER A 278 9.61 14.00 16.19
N GLU A 279 8.77 14.63 15.38
CA GLU A 279 8.91 16.05 15.06
C GLU A 279 8.55 16.92 16.27
N PHE A 280 9.54 17.22 17.11
CA PHE A 280 9.47 18.32 18.08
C PHE A 280 9.91 19.60 17.37
N LYS A 281 8.97 20.27 16.69
CA LYS A 281 9.14 21.68 16.33
C LYS A 281 8.06 22.51 17.00
N ASN A 282 8.52 23.48 17.80
CA ASN A 282 7.77 24.61 18.30
C ASN A 282 7.14 25.31 17.09
N TYR A 283 5.83 25.13 16.89
CA TYR A 283 5.03 26.00 16.04
C TYR A 283 4.49 27.12 16.92
#